data_AF-A0A6G2QFJ9-F1
#
_entry.id   AF-A0A6G2QFJ9-F1
#
_cell.length_a   1.000
_cell.length_b   1.000
_cell.length_c   1.000
_cell.angle_alpha   90.00
_cell.angle_beta   90.00
_cell.angle_gamma   90.00
#
_symmetry.space_group_name_H-M   'P 1'
#
loop_
_entity.id
_entity.type
_entity.pdbx_description
1 polymer ?
#
loop_
_entity_poly.entity_id
_entity_poly.type
_entity_poly.pdbx_seq_one_letter_code
_entity_poly.pdbx_strand_id
1 'polypeptide(L)'
;LTEAAHGPAARYPLLADELRRARLDADWATLLWEAASLPAGRLVAAADALTAAGLTDDAEQVLRHGVVRPADEIGRAVLALTAEDRHREARALLDACVRTRTPEDTARTAAPDPQRLVPLLLAAARHVSDERHWDLLHALRVAGLTA
;
A
#
# COMPACT_ATOMS: atom_id res chain seq x y z
N LEU A 1 -9.37 -18.74 8.64
CA LEU A 1 -9.04 -17.29 8.62
C LEU A 1 -8.61 -16.81 7.23
N THR A 2 -7.86 -17.61 6.47
CA THR A 2 -7.38 -17.27 5.11
C THR A 2 -8.50 -16.82 4.16
N GLU A 3 -9.65 -17.50 4.13
CA GLU A 3 -10.79 -17.11 3.28
C GLU A 3 -11.40 -15.76 3.70
N ALA A 4 -11.39 -15.45 5.01
CA ALA A 4 -11.84 -14.16 5.53
C ALA A 4 -10.89 -13.01 5.15
N ALA A 5 -9.57 -13.26 5.19
CA ALA A 5 -8.56 -12.27 4.79
C ALA A 5 -8.64 -11.90 3.30
N HIS A 6 -9.03 -12.84 2.43
CA HIS A 6 -9.17 -12.62 0.98
C HIS A 6 -10.49 -11.96 0.58
N GLY A 7 -11.41 -11.77 1.54
CA GLY A 7 -12.70 -11.12 1.33
C GLY A 7 -12.60 -9.60 1.11
N PRO A 8 -13.75 -8.92 0.90
CA PRO A 8 -13.78 -7.47 0.72
C PRO A 8 -13.19 -6.70 1.90
N ALA A 9 -12.36 -5.70 1.62
CA ALA A 9 -11.70 -4.87 2.64
C ALA A 9 -12.68 -4.22 3.64
N ALA A 10 -13.87 -3.83 3.19
CA ALA A 10 -14.91 -3.25 4.03
C ALA A 10 -15.39 -4.17 5.18
N ARG A 11 -15.07 -5.47 5.15
CA ARG A 11 -15.42 -6.42 6.22
C ARG A 11 -14.45 -6.40 7.39
N TYR A 12 -13.24 -5.86 7.23
CA TYR A 12 -12.22 -5.88 8.28
C TYR A 12 -12.68 -5.23 9.60
N PRO A 13 -13.32 -4.03 9.59
CA PRO A 13 -13.85 -3.43 10.82
C PRO A 13 -14.94 -4.27 11.51
N LEU A 14 -15.80 -4.92 10.72
CA LEU A 14 -16.88 -5.76 11.26
C LEU A 14 -16.31 -7.03 11.92
N LEU A 15 -15.30 -7.64 11.30
CA LEU A 15 -14.58 -8.78 11.87
C LEU A 15 -13.82 -8.40 13.14
N ALA A 16 -13.24 -7.20 13.19
CA ALA A 16 -12.57 -6.69 14.39
C ALA A 16 -13.54 -6.58 15.58
N ASP A 17 -14.74 -6.04 15.34
CA ASP A 17 -15.79 -5.91 16.36
C ASP A 17 -16.33 -7.26 16.82
N GLU A 18 -16.59 -8.19 15.89
CA GLU A 18 -17.06 -9.54 16.21
C GLU A 18 -16.04 -10.34 17.03
N LEU A 19 -14.76 -10.31 16.64
CA LEU A 19 -13.70 -11.05 17.34
C LEU A 19 -13.42 -10.47 18.72
N ARG A 20 -13.43 -9.13 18.88
CA ARG A 20 -13.31 -8.49 20.21
C ARG A 20 -14.48 -8.85 21.12
N ARG A 21 -15.72 -8.84 20.61
CA ARG A 21 -16.89 -9.27 21.38
C ARG A 21 -16.82 -10.74 21.80
N ALA A 22 -16.20 -11.58 20.96
CA ALA A 22 -15.94 -12.99 21.28
C ALA A 22 -14.68 -13.22 22.14
N ARG A 23 -13.91 -12.17 22.47
CA ARG A 23 -12.62 -12.23 23.18
C ARG A 23 -11.57 -13.08 22.45
N LEU A 24 -11.56 -13.00 21.13
CA LEU A 24 -10.67 -13.71 20.21
C LEU A 24 -9.58 -12.77 19.66
N ASP A 25 -8.92 -12.01 20.53
CA ASP A 25 -7.90 -11.04 20.13
C ASP A 25 -6.69 -11.70 19.44
N ALA A 26 -6.40 -12.96 19.77
CA ALA A 26 -5.36 -13.75 19.09
C ALA A 26 -5.72 -14.05 17.63
N ASP A 27 -6.98 -14.41 17.35
CA ASP A 27 -7.46 -14.66 15.98
C ASP A 27 -7.50 -13.37 15.17
N TRP A 28 -7.79 -12.23 15.82
CA TRP A 28 -7.68 -10.92 15.19
C TRP A 28 -6.24 -10.61 14.78
N ALA A 29 -5.27 -10.82 15.68
CA ALA A 29 -3.85 -10.65 15.36
C ALA A 29 -3.39 -11.57 14.21
N THR A 30 -3.86 -12.82 14.17
CA THR A 30 -3.60 -13.75 13.05
C THR A 30 -4.21 -13.25 11.75
N LEU A 31 -5.44 -12.73 11.77
CA LEU A 31 -6.09 -12.21 10.57
C LEU A 31 -5.40 -10.95 10.02
N LEU A 32 -4.90 -10.06 10.88
CA LEU A 32 -4.07 -8.93 10.46
C LEU A 32 -2.74 -9.38 9.83
N TRP A 33 -2.17 -10.49 10.31
CA TRP A 33 -0.95 -11.08 9.76
C TRP A 33 -1.18 -11.66 8.36
N GLU A 34 -2.28 -12.39 8.18
CA GLU A 34 -2.72 -12.89 6.87
C GLU A 34 -3.04 -11.74 5.90
N ALA A 35 -3.66 -10.67 6.39
CA ALA A 35 -3.95 -9.46 5.61
C ALA A 35 -2.68 -8.77 5.11
N ALA A 36 -1.63 -8.75 5.92
CA ALA A 36 -0.32 -8.23 5.53
C ALA A 36 0.36 -9.05 4.42
N SER A 37 -0.10 -10.29 4.21
CA SER A 37 0.38 -11.16 3.12
C SER A 37 -0.40 -10.98 1.81
N LEU A 38 -1.51 -10.21 1.80
CA LEU A 38 -2.32 -9.97 0.61
C LEU A 38 -1.56 -9.16 -0.47
N PRO A 39 -1.99 -9.27 -1.75
CA PRO A 39 -1.51 -8.37 -2.81
C PRO A 39 -1.68 -6.90 -2.42
N ALA A 40 -0.73 -6.04 -2.80
CA ALA A 40 -0.62 -4.65 -2.32
C ALA A 40 -1.93 -3.84 -2.42
N GLY A 41 -2.66 -3.96 -3.54
CA GLY A 41 -3.94 -3.27 -3.71
C GLY A 41 -5.01 -3.70 -2.69
N ARG A 42 -5.00 -4.97 -2.25
CA ARG A 42 -5.92 -5.46 -1.22
C ARG A 42 -5.46 -5.12 0.20
N LEU A 43 -4.15 -5.11 0.43
CA LEU A 43 -3.56 -4.66 1.70
C LEU A 43 -3.89 -3.19 1.98
N VAL A 44 -3.69 -2.30 1.00
CA VAL A 44 -4.03 -0.86 1.13
C VAL A 44 -5.53 -0.68 1.36
N ALA A 45 -6.37 -1.39 0.59
CA ALA A 45 -7.81 -1.31 0.80
C ALA A 45 -8.23 -1.75 2.21
N ALA A 46 -7.59 -2.77 2.78
CA ALA A 46 -7.84 -3.21 4.15
C ALA A 46 -7.39 -2.17 5.19
N ALA A 47 -6.21 -1.56 5.01
CA ALA A 47 -5.71 -0.50 5.89
C ALA A 47 -6.59 0.76 5.85
N ASP A 48 -7.08 1.15 4.67
CA ASP A 48 -8.02 2.27 4.49
C ASP A 48 -9.35 1.99 5.22
N ALA A 49 -9.88 0.77 5.09
CA ALA A 49 -11.11 0.37 5.76
C ALA A 49 -10.96 0.39 7.29
N LEU A 50 -9.82 -0.05 7.81
CA LEU A 50 -9.50 0.01 9.25
C LEU A 50 -9.40 1.47 9.73
N THR A 51 -8.69 2.31 8.99
CA THR A 51 -8.54 3.74 9.30
C THR A 51 -9.89 4.46 9.31
N ALA A 52 -10.74 4.21 8.31
CA ALA A 52 -12.08 4.79 8.22
C ALA A 52 -12.99 4.37 9.38
N ALA A 53 -12.71 3.22 10.00
CA ALA A 53 -13.43 2.73 11.19
C ALA A 53 -12.80 3.16 12.52
N GLY A 54 -11.75 3.99 12.52
CA GLY A 54 -11.05 4.43 13.73
C GLY A 54 -10.08 3.39 14.32
N LEU A 55 -9.78 2.31 13.58
CA LEU A 55 -8.82 1.27 13.95
C LEU A 55 -7.42 1.61 13.42
N THR A 56 -6.93 2.80 13.76
CA THR A 56 -5.69 3.36 13.19
C THR A 56 -4.46 2.54 13.54
N ASP A 57 -4.36 2.04 14.78
CA ASP A 57 -3.23 1.20 15.22
C ASP A 57 -3.16 -0.13 14.46
N ASP A 58 -4.33 -0.75 14.22
CA ASP A 58 -4.45 -1.98 13.43
C ASP A 58 -4.07 -1.73 11.96
N ALA A 59 -4.48 -0.58 11.40
CA ALA A 59 -4.10 -0.15 10.05
C ALA A 59 -2.58 0.06 9.91
N GLU A 60 -1.97 0.76 10.86
CA GLU A 60 -0.52 0.97 10.91
C GLU A 60 0.25 -0.34 11.09
N GLN A 61 -0.28 -1.29 11.87
CA GLN A 61 0.32 -2.61 12.06
C GLN A 61 0.30 -3.44 10.76
N VAL A 62 -0.83 -3.46 10.04
CA VAL A 62 -0.93 -4.15 8.74
C VAL A 62 0.02 -3.54 7.72
N LEU A 63 0.10 -2.21 7.67
CA LEU A 63 1.01 -1.51 6.77
C LEU A 63 2.47 -1.84 7.11
N ARG A 64 2.87 -1.82 8.40
CA ARG A 64 4.21 -2.19 8.88
C ARG A 64 4.59 -3.63 8.55
N HIS A 65 3.66 -4.58 8.71
CA HIS A 65 3.90 -5.97 8.35
C HIS A 65 4.03 -6.17 6.83
N GLY A 66 3.36 -5.34 6.02
CA GLY A 66 3.53 -5.27 4.56
C GLY A 66 4.88 -4.70 4.10
N VAL A 67 5.70 -4.13 5.00
CA VAL A 67 7.00 -3.49 4.68
C VAL A 67 8.11 -4.50 4.40
N VAL A 68 7.91 -5.80 4.67
CA VAL A 68 8.86 -6.84 4.21
C VAL A 68 8.83 -7.01 2.69
N ARG A 69 7.83 -6.44 1.99
CA ARG A 69 7.78 -6.45 0.52
C ARG A 69 8.78 -5.45 -0.07
N PRO A 70 9.74 -5.91 -0.89
CA PRO A 70 10.71 -5.04 -1.50
C PRO A 70 10.03 -4.12 -2.54
N ALA A 71 10.58 -2.91 -2.72
CA ALA A 71 9.95 -1.84 -3.50
C ALA A 71 9.61 -2.25 -4.94
N ASP A 72 10.38 -3.18 -5.52
CA ASP A 72 10.15 -3.79 -6.82
C ASP A 72 8.84 -4.59 -6.91
N GLU A 73 8.38 -5.19 -5.81
CA GLU A 73 7.08 -5.87 -5.78
C GLU A 73 5.91 -4.89 -5.93
N ILE A 74 6.07 -3.67 -5.40
CA ILE A 74 5.05 -2.62 -5.52
C ILE A 74 5.00 -2.05 -6.92
N GLY A 75 6.16 -1.83 -7.53
CA GLY A 75 6.22 -1.48 -8.95
C GLY A 75 5.50 -2.51 -9.82
N ARG A 76 5.76 -3.81 -9.58
CA ARG A 76 5.06 -4.90 -10.29
C ARG A 76 3.54 -4.90 -10.05
N ALA A 77 3.09 -4.65 -8.81
CA ALA A 77 1.67 -4.57 -8.51
C ALA A 77 0.99 -3.38 -9.22
N VAL A 78 1.65 -2.22 -9.29
CA VAL A 78 1.15 -1.04 -10.03
C VAL A 78 1.06 -1.34 -11.53
N LEU A 79 2.05 -2.03 -12.09
CA LEU A 79 2.01 -2.46 -13.50
C LEU A 79 0.86 -3.43 -13.77
N ALA A 80 0.63 -4.40 -12.89
CA ALA A 80 -0.48 -5.35 -13.01
C ALA A 80 -1.84 -4.63 -12.95
N LEU A 81 -2.04 -3.75 -11.97
CA LEU A 81 -3.25 -2.94 -11.86
C LEU A 81 -3.47 -2.05 -13.09
N THR A 82 -2.41 -1.48 -13.64
CA THR A 82 -2.49 -0.66 -14.86
C THR A 82 -2.84 -1.50 -16.09
N ALA A 83 -2.38 -2.75 -16.15
CA ALA A 83 -2.73 -3.69 -17.22
C ALA A 83 -4.17 -4.21 -17.11
N GLU A 84 -4.74 -4.22 -15.90
CA GLU A 84 -6.14 -4.57 -15.61
C GLU A 84 -7.11 -3.36 -15.75
N ASP A 85 -6.66 -2.20 -16.25
CA ASP A 85 -7.42 -0.93 -16.28
C ASP A 85 -7.90 -0.41 -14.90
N ARG A 86 -7.27 -0.91 -13.83
CA ARG A 86 -7.56 -0.56 -12.43
C ARG A 86 -6.75 0.65 -11.97
N HIS A 87 -6.89 1.75 -12.72
CA HIS A 87 -6.09 2.96 -12.54
C HIS A 87 -6.35 3.66 -11.20
N ARG A 88 -7.56 3.53 -10.65
CA ARG A 88 -7.91 4.12 -9.36
C ARG A 88 -7.09 3.46 -8.24
N GLU A 89 -7.01 2.14 -8.23
CA GLU A 89 -6.24 1.38 -7.24
C GLU A 89 -4.73 1.57 -7.41
N ALA A 90 -4.25 1.63 -8.65
CA ALA A 90 -2.85 1.95 -8.92
C ALA A 90 -2.44 3.31 -8.35
N ARG A 91 -3.29 4.34 -8.51
CA ARG A 91 -3.07 5.67 -7.93
C ARG A 91 -3.10 5.66 -6.41
N ALA A 92 -4.09 5.01 -5.80
CA ALA A 92 -4.19 4.90 -4.35
C ALA A 92 -2.95 4.24 -3.74
N LEU A 93 -2.44 3.18 -4.37
CA LEU A 93 -1.21 2.51 -3.94
C LEU A 93 0.02 3.42 -4.03
N LEU A 94 0.16 4.19 -5.11
CA LEU A 94 1.28 5.13 -5.28
C LEU A 94 1.20 6.31 -4.31
N ASP A 95 0.02 6.89 -4.10
CA ASP A 95 -0.20 7.97 -3.13
C ASP A 95 0.17 7.51 -1.71
N ALA A 96 -0.24 6.29 -1.33
CA ALA A 96 0.12 5.69 -0.05
C ALA A 96 1.65 5.50 0.08
N CYS A 97 2.31 5.04 -0.99
CA CYS A 97 3.77 4.89 -0.99
C CYS A 97 4.48 6.22 -0.76
N VAL A 98 4.10 7.29 -1.47
CA VAL A 98 4.72 8.61 -1.32
C VAL A 98 4.52 9.19 0.08
N ARG A 99 3.36 8.95 0.70
CA ARG A 99 3.07 9.48 2.04
C ARG A 99 3.82 8.75 3.16
N THR A 100 4.00 7.44 3.02
CA THR A 100 4.46 6.56 4.10
C THR A 100 5.94 6.20 4.02
N ARG A 101 6.54 6.25 2.81
CA ARG A 101 7.94 5.89 2.59
C ARG A 101 8.84 7.10 2.44
N THR A 102 10.14 6.87 2.62
CA THR A 102 11.14 7.86 2.23
C THR A 102 11.10 8.06 0.71
N PRO A 103 11.58 9.22 0.21
CA PRO A 103 11.71 9.47 -1.22
C PRO A 103 12.53 8.38 -1.94
N GLU A 104 13.61 7.90 -1.32
CA GLU A 104 14.49 6.87 -1.86
C GLU A 104 13.78 5.52 -2.01
N ASP A 105 13.04 5.12 -0.97
CA ASP A 105 12.29 3.87 -0.99
C ASP A 105 11.13 3.90 -1.98
N THR A 106 10.52 5.09 -2.13
CA THR A 106 9.50 5.34 -3.15
C THR A 106 10.10 5.28 -4.56
N ALA A 107 11.28 5.87 -4.78
CA ALA A 107 12.00 5.82 -6.05
C ALA A 107 12.34 4.38 -6.46
N ARG A 108 12.72 3.52 -5.51
CA ARG A 108 13.01 2.10 -5.77
C ARG A 108 11.81 1.33 -6.33
N THR A 109 10.57 1.82 -6.14
CA THR A 109 9.38 1.18 -6.74
C THR A 109 9.36 1.29 -8.27
N ALA A 110 10.09 2.24 -8.86
CA ALA A 110 10.20 2.37 -10.31
C ALA A 110 11.08 1.31 -10.97
N ALA A 111 11.94 0.61 -10.21
CA ALA A 111 12.93 -0.31 -10.74
C ALA A 111 12.40 -1.39 -11.73
N PRO A 112 11.21 -1.98 -11.55
CA PRO A 112 10.69 -3.01 -12.47
C PRO A 112 10.40 -2.51 -13.88
N ASP A 113 9.97 -1.25 -14.03
CA ASP A 113 9.71 -0.60 -15.31
C ASP A 113 9.77 0.92 -15.13
N PRO A 114 10.97 1.51 -15.18
CA PRO A 114 11.15 2.94 -14.90
C PRO A 114 10.37 3.82 -15.88
N GLN A 115 10.29 3.42 -17.15
CA GLN A 115 9.61 4.20 -18.19
C GLN A 115 8.11 4.36 -17.91
N ARG A 116 7.46 3.31 -17.39
CA ARG A 116 6.04 3.36 -17.05
C ARG A 116 5.77 3.88 -15.64
N LEU A 117 6.64 3.59 -14.68
CA LEU A 117 6.39 3.86 -13.27
C LEU A 117 6.83 5.26 -12.83
N VAL A 118 7.92 5.80 -13.38
CA VAL A 118 8.42 7.14 -13.02
C VAL A 118 7.36 8.23 -13.26
N PRO A 119 6.66 8.30 -14.41
CA PRO A 119 5.63 9.31 -14.62
C PRO A 119 4.47 9.19 -13.63
N LEU A 120 4.07 7.96 -13.28
CA LEU A 120 2.97 7.70 -12.34
C LEU A 120 3.35 8.09 -10.90
N LEU A 121 4.59 7.80 -10.49
CA LEU A 121 5.15 8.17 -9.20
C LEU A 121 5.26 9.69 -9.03
N LEU A 122 5.75 10.40 -10.05
CA LEU A 122 5.84 11.85 -10.02
C LEU A 122 4.46 12.51 -10.01
N ALA A 123 3.47 11.94 -10.71
CA ALA A 123 2.09 12.38 -10.66
C ALA A 123 1.49 12.20 -9.26
N ALA A 124 1.63 11.01 -8.66
CA ALA A 124 1.19 10.73 -7.30
C ALA A 124 1.85 11.69 -6.30
N ALA A 125 3.16 11.91 -6.40
CA ALA A 125 3.86 12.82 -5.51
C ALA A 125 3.38 14.26 -5.62
N ARG A 126 3.10 14.72 -6.85
CA ARG A 126 2.52 16.04 -7.08
C ARG A 126 1.11 16.18 -6.50
N HIS A 127 0.32 15.11 -6.51
CA HIS A 127 -0.99 15.08 -5.86
C HIS A 127 -0.90 15.16 -4.34
N VAL A 128 0.22 14.71 -3.73
CA VAL A 128 0.45 14.80 -2.30
C VAL A 128 0.97 16.18 -1.89
N SER A 129 2.08 16.64 -2.46
CA SER A 129 2.60 18.01 -2.31
C SER A 129 3.73 18.32 -3.30
N ASP A 130 3.98 19.59 -3.56
CA ASP A 130 5.12 20.01 -4.40
C ASP A 130 6.47 19.61 -3.77
N GLU A 131 6.60 19.66 -2.43
CA GLU A 131 7.79 19.21 -1.71
C GLU A 131 8.08 17.72 -1.98
N ARG A 132 7.05 16.86 -1.83
CA ARG A 132 7.18 15.42 -2.12
C ARG A 132 7.51 15.14 -3.57
N HIS A 133 7.00 15.95 -4.49
CA HIS A 133 7.36 15.85 -5.90
C HIS A 133 8.85 16.10 -6.12
N TRP A 134 9.42 17.17 -5.56
CA TRP A 134 10.84 17.49 -5.72
C TRP A 134 11.76 16.49 -5.03
N ASP A 135 11.41 16.04 -3.83
CA ASP A 135 12.17 15.03 -3.09
C ASP A 135 12.22 13.72 -3.87
N LEU A 136 11.07 13.26 -4.40
CA LEU A 136 11.01 12.03 -5.18
C LEU A 136 11.77 12.16 -6.50
N LEU A 137 11.65 13.31 -7.16
CA LEU A 137 12.38 13.59 -8.39
C LEU A 137 13.90 13.58 -8.12
N HIS A 138 14.35 14.16 -7.01
CA HIS A 138 15.74 14.09 -6.59
C HIS A 138 16.19 12.65 -6.34
N ALA A 139 15.43 11.87 -5.57
CA ALA A 139 15.73 10.47 -5.29
C ALA A 139 15.80 9.60 -6.55
N LEU A 140 14.90 9.81 -7.52
CA LEU A 140 14.92 9.13 -8.82
C LEU A 140 16.19 9.45 -9.61
N ARG A 141 16.65 10.72 -9.60
CA ARG A 141 17.93 11.08 -10.24
C ARG A 141 19.12 10.41 -9.56
N VAL A 142 19.15 10.40 -8.22
CA VAL A 142 20.22 9.75 -7.45
C VAL A 142 20.26 8.24 -7.74
N ALA A 143 19.09 7.62 -7.90
CA ALA A 143 18.97 6.20 -8.25
C ALA A 143 19.27 5.89 -9.74
N GLY A 144 19.47 6.89 -10.59
CA GLY A 144 19.62 6.70 -12.04
C GLY A 144 18.34 6.25 -12.75
N LEU A 145 17.19 6.41 -12.10
CA LEU A 145 15.85 6.00 -12.59
C LEU A 145 15.12 7.20 -13.21
N THR A 146 15.75 7.83 -14.19
CA THR A 146 15.13 8.91 -14.96
C THR A 146 14.48 8.34 -16.22
N ALA A 147 13.23 8.69 -16.46
CA ALA A 147 12.51 8.32 -17.69
C ALA A 147 13.15 8.94 -18.95
#